data_AF-A0A9E4GR97-F1
#
_entry.id   AF-A0A9E4GR97-F1
#
_cell.length_a   1.000
_cell.length_b   1.000
_cell.length_c   1.000
_cell.angle_alpha   90.00
_cell.angle_beta   90.00
_cell.angle_gamma   90.00
#
_symmetry.space_group_name_H-M   'P 1'
#
loop_
_entity.id
_entity.type
_entity.pdbx_description
1 polymer ?
#
loop_
_entity_poly.entity_id
_entity_poly.type
_entity_poly.pdbx_seq_one_letter_code
_entity_poly.pdbx_strand_id
1 'polypeptide(L)'
;MNIMFIPVLVSIAFFLRIGLIMTGMLKGPILRTFEKYGGDEELYYPLPALFLWSGVLVISLTALLVESASIFLPTGLPGLGLLMLAFLARNHPEFAREHPDIFLHYPRWYHQLRGRTSRYERRRLSYMWLWLPRRLRLIYNGSDRAFNQWADLVIMASMRYDEEDPSLWRENPPENYETVYSEPG
;
A
#
# COMPACT_ATOMS: atom_id res chain seq x y z
N MET A 1 -31.14 19.98 2.02
CA MET A 1 -29.74 19.65 1.68
C MET A 1 -29.77 19.10 0.25
N ASN A 2 -29.25 19.83 -0.74
CA ASN A 2 -29.28 19.35 -2.13
C ASN A 2 -28.56 17.99 -2.19
N ILE A 3 -29.19 17.00 -2.82
CA ILE A 3 -28.63 15.64 -2.96
C ILE A 3 -27.24 15.68 -3.62
N MET A 4 -26.94 16.74 -4.39
CA MET A 4 -25.65 17.02 -5.02
C MET A 4 -24.48 17.29 -4.05
N PHE A 5 -24.72 17.59 -2.77
CA PHE A 5 -23.63 17.74 -1.78
C PHE A 5 -23.00 16.40 -1.39
N ILE A 6 -23.76 15.30 -1.46
CA ILE A 6 -23.28 13.96 -1.09
C ILE A 6 -22.07 13.52 -1.92
N PRO A 7 -22.10 13.54 -3.27
CA PRO A 7 -20.94 13.13 -4.08
C PRO A 7 -19.72 14.04 -3.88
N VAL A 8 -19.92 15.32 -3.60
CA VAL A 8 -18.82 16.24 -3.27
C VAL A 8 -18.15 15.86 -1.95
N LEU A 9 -18.94 15.65 -0.89
CA LEU A 9 -18.39 15.23 0.40
C LEU A 9 -17.67 13.88 0.31
N VAL A 10 -18.24 12.91 -0.42
CA VAL A 10 -17.62 11.60 -0.64
C VAL A 10 -16.30 11.73 -1.40
N SER A 11 -16.28 12.48 -2.50
CA SER A 11 -15.06 12.66 -3.31
C SER A 11 -13.96 13.39 -2.53
N ILE A 12 -14.29 14.42 -1.76
CA ILE A 12 -13.34 15.10 -0.85
C ILE A 12 -12.78 14.10 0.17
N ALA A 13 -13.62 13.31 0.82
CA ALA A 13 -13.18 12.34 1.82
C ALA A 13 -12.21 11.29 1.24
N PHE A 14 -12.49 10.77 0.04
CA PHE A 14 -11.60 9.84 -0.64
C PHE A 14 -10.32 10.49 -1.15
N PHE A 15 -10.39 11.73 -1.64
CA PHE A 15 -9.22 12.49 -2.05
C PHE A 15 -8.28 12.76 -0.86
N LEU A 16 -8.83 13.21 0.28
CA LEU A 16 -8.10 13.38 1.53
C LEU A 16 -7.49 12.05 2.00
N ARG A 17 -8.25 10.95 1.94
CA ARG A 17 -7.73 9.61 2.28
C ARG A 17 -6.51 9.25 1.44
N ILE A 18 -6.52 9.51 0.13
CA ILE A 18 -5.38 9.23 -0.75
C ILE A 18 -4.21 10.15 -0.40
N GLY A 19 -4.46 11.43 -0.18
CA GLY A 19 -3.44 12.38 0.28
C GLY A 19 -2.75 11.91 1.56
N LEU A 20 -3.51 11.48 2.55
CA LEU A 20 -2.98 10.93 3.80
C LEU A 20 -2.15 9.64 3.61
N ILE A 21 -2.46 8.82 2.60
CA ILE A 21 -1.65 7.63 2.29
C ILE A 21 -0.34 8.06 1.63
N MET A 22 -0.41 8.99 0.67
CA MET A 22 0.76 9.51 -0.05
C MET A 22 1.74 10.26 0.86
N THR A 23 1.24 10.99 1.85
CA THR A 23 2.08 11.65 2.87
C THR A 23 2.64 10.67 3.90
N GLY A 24 2.16 9.42 3.91
CA GLY A 24 2.59 8.38 4.85
C GLY A 24 1.89 8.40 6.22
N MET A 25 0.91 9.28 6.41
CA MET A 25 0.11 9.34 7.63
C MET A 25 -0.83 8.13 7.76
N LEU A 26 -1.30 7.55 6.65
CA LEU A 26 -2.10 6.33 6.65
C LEU A 26 -1.30 5.15 6.12
N LYS A 27 -0.71 4.39 7.03
CA LYS A 27 0.14 3.23 6.71
C LYS A 27 -0.67 1.95 6.44
N GLY A 28 -1.85 1.85 7.03
CA GLY A 28 -2.70 0.65 6.97
C GLY A 28 -3.08 0.19 5.55
N PRO A 29 -3.51 1.07 4.63
CA PRO A 29 -3.85 0.67 3.27
C PRO A 29 -2.69 0.05 2.50
N ILE A 30 -1.47 0.56 2.71
CA ILE A 30 -0.25 0.03 2.10
C ILE A 30 0.10 -1.32 2.72
N LEU A 31 0.06 -1.45 4.06
CA LEU A 31 0.39 -2.72 4.70
C LEU A 31 -0.54 -3.86 4.30
N ARG A 32 -1.83 -3.58 4.02
CA ARG A 32 -2.76 -4.59 3.52
C ARG A 32 -2.39 -5.15 2.14
N THR A 33 -1.63 -4.42 1.31
CA THR A 33 -1.21 -4.97 0.01
C THR A 33 -0.21 -6.10 0.17
N PHE A 34 0.50 -6.18 1.31
CA PHE A 34 1.42 -7.27 1.60
C PHE A 34 0.74 -8.55 2.07
N GLU A 35 -0.55 -8.53 2.39
CA GLU A 35 -1.27 -9.69 2.96
C GLU A 35 -1.45 -10.84 1.95
N LYS A 36 -1.41 -10.55 0.64
CA LYS A 36 -1.76 -11.52 -0.41
C LYS A 36 -0.70 -12.62 -0.56
N TYR A 37 -1.12 -13.88 -0.41
CA TYR A 37 -0.32 -15.08 -0.70
C TYR A 37 -0.38 -15.43 -2.19
N GLY A 38 0.79 -15.66 -2.81
CA GLY A 38 0.94 -16.02 -4.23
C GLY A 38 0.97 -14.83 -5.20
N GLY A 39 1.78 -14.94 -6.27
CA GLY A 39 2.00 -13.90 -7.30
C GLY A 39 3.21 -12.99 -7.06
N ASP A 40 3.41 -11.98 -7.90
CA ASP A 40 4.38 -10.88 -7.65
C ASP A 40 3.87 -9.96 -6.55
N GLU A 41 4.78 -9.28 -5.84
CA GLU A 41 4.39 -8.34 -4.78
C GLU A 41 3.79 -7.06 -5.38
N GLU A 42 2.47 -6.90 -5.24
CA GLU A 42 1.74 -5.76 -5.78
C GLU A 42 2.24 -4.44 -5.17
N LEU A 43 2.77 -3.58 -6.03
CA LEU A 43 3.14 -2.21 -5.70
C LEU A 43 1.87 -1.41 -5.39
N TYR A 44 1.88 -0.64 -4.31
CA TYR A 44 0.79 0.27 -4.02
C TYR A 44 0.73 1.35 -5.12
N TYR A 45 -0.32 1.31 -5.95
CA TYR A 45 -0.48 2.19 -7.10
C TYR A 45 -1.64 3.18 -6.88
N PRO A 46 -1.36 4.41 -6.42
CA PRO A 46 -2.38 5.39 -6.03
C PRO A 46 -3.00 6.15 -7.22
N LEU A 47 -2.33 6.18 -8.39
CA LEU A 47 -2.74 7.01 -9.52
C LEU A 47 -4.17 6.76 -10.02
N PRO A 48 -4.62 5.51 -10.25
CA PRO A 48 -5.97 5.28 -10.76
C PRO A 48 -7.03 5.82 -9.81
N ALA A 49 -6.82 5.64 -8.50
CA ALA A 49 -7.72 6.17 -7.49
C ALA A 49 -7.69 7.70 -7.44
N LEU A 50 -6.49 8.30 -7.54
CA LEU A 50 -6.32 9.75 -7.52
C LEU A 50 -7.03 10.42 -8.71
N PHE A 51 -6.84 9.90 -9.93
CA PHE A 51 -7.52 10.39 -11.13
C PHE A 51 -9.03 10.18 -11.07
N LEU A 52 -9.48 9.04 -10.56
CA LEU A 52 -10.91 8.76 -10.42
C LEU A 52 -11.58 9.76 -9.47
N TRP A 53 -11.05 9.92 -8.26
CA TRP A 53 -11.68 10.79 -7.26
C TRP A 53 -11.53 12.28 -7.58
N SER A 54 -10.43 12.70 -8.20
CA SER A 54 -10.30 14.06 -8.71
C SER A 54 -11.29 14.34 -9.85
N GLY A 55 -11.46 13.42 -10.80
CA GLY A 55 -12.45 13.54 -11.87
C GLY A 55 -13.88 13.65 -11.35
N VAL A 56 -14.26 12.77 -10.42
CA VAL A 56 -15.58 12.83 -9.74
C VAL A 56 -15.77 14.15 -8.99
N LEU A 57 -14.73 14.64 -8.31
CA LEU A 57 -14.78 15.92 -7.58
C LEU A 57 -15.01 17.10 -8.52
N VAL A 58 -14.27 17.17 -9.64
CA VAL A 58 -14.43 18.24 -10.64
C VAL A 58 -15.84 18.24 -11.24
N ILE A 59 -16.36 17.07 -11.60
CA ILE A 59 -17.72 16.95 -12.17
C ILE A 59 -18.76 17.36 -11.12
N SER A 60 -18.63 16.87 -9.89
CA SER A 60 -19.59 17.15 -8.82
C SER A 60 -19.59 18.64 -8.41
N LEU A 61 -18.41 19.28 -8.38
CA LEU A 61 -18.28 20.71 -8.10
C LEU A 61 -18.85 21.55 -9.24
N THR A 62 -18.63 21.14 -10.49
CA THR A 62 -19.21 21.80 -11.67
C THR A 62 -20.74 21.76 -11.62
N ALA A 63 -21.33 20.60 -11.30
CA ALA A 63 -22.78 20.46 -11.18
C ALA A 63 -23.37 21.42 -10.13
N LEU A 64 -22.73 21.55 -8.96
CA LEU A 64 -23.14 22.50 -7.93
C LEU A 64 -23.01 23.97 -8.37
N LEU A 65 -21.93 24.32 -9.07
CA LEU A 65 -21.68 25.70 -9.51
C LEU A 65 -22.64 26.12 -10.63
N VAL A 66 -22.98 25.21 -11.55
CA VAL A 66 -23.98 25.47 -12.60
C VAL A 66 -25.35 25.72 -11.99
N GLU A 67 -25.74 24.93 -10.98
CA GLU A 67 -27.02 25.11 -10.26
C GLU A 67 -27.06 26.44 -9.48
N SER A 68 -25.95 26.83 -8.84
CA SER A 68 -25.90 27.99 -7.95
C SER A 68 -25.68 29.33 -8.66
N ALA A 69 -24.79 29.36 -9.66
CA ALA A 69 -24.31 30.60 -10.25
C ALA A 69 -24.79 30.81 -11.70
N SER A 70 -25.45 29.83 -12.34
CA SER A 70 -25.80 29.84 -13.76
C SER A 70 -24.61 30.09 -14.69
N ILE A 71 -23.38 29.86 -14.21
CA ILE A 71 -22.15 30.00 -14.98
C ILE A 71 -21.89 28.66 -15.66
N PHE A 72 -21.96 28.64 -16.98
CA PHE A 72 -21.56 27.47 -17.77
C PHE A 72 -20.04 27.46 -17.95
N LEU A 73 -19.33 26.82 -17.01
CA LEU A 73 -17.92 26.51 -17.19
C LEU A 73 -17.78 25.17 -17.92
N PRO A 74 -16.94 25.07 -18.97
CA PRO A 74 -16.67 23.79 -19.66
C PRO A 74 -15.76 22.86 -18.83
N THR A 75 -15.89 22.87 -17.50
CA THR A 75 -15.13 22.06 -16.55
C THR A 75 -15.57 20.59 -16.52
N GLY A 76 -16.66 20.24 -17.22
CA GLY A 76 -17.04 18.84 -17.45
C GLY A 76 -16.01 18.07 -18.31
N LEU A 77 -15.41 18.73 -19.30
CA LEU A 77 -14.39 18.13 -20.17
C LEU A 77 -13.13 17.69 -19.39
N PRO A 78 -12.49 18.53 -18.56
CA PRO A 78 -11.35 18.09 -17.75
C PRO A 78 -11.75 17.01 -16.73
N GLY A 79 -12.96 17.06 -16.17
CA GLY A 79 -13.47 15.99 -15.29
C GLY A 79 -13.56 14.63 -16.00
N LEU A 80 -14.11 14.59 -17.22
CA LEU A 80 -14.15 13.39 -18.05
C LEU A 80 -12.75 12.93 -18.48
N GLY A 81 -11.85 13.87 -18.80
CA GLY A 81 -10.45 13.58 -19.10
C GLY A 81 -9.75 12.86 -17.94
N LEU A 82 -9.97 13.31 -16.70
CA LEU A 82 -9.44 12.65 -15.50
C LEU A 82 -10.01 11.24 -15.32
N LEU A 83 -11.30 11.02 -15.58
CA LEU A 83 -11.89 9.68 -15.53
C LEU A 83 -11.34 8.76 -16.62
N MET A 84 -11.07 9.29 -17.82
CA MET A 84 -10.44 8.53 -18.90
C MET A 84 -9.01 8.13 -18.52
N LEU A 85 -8.24 9.05 -17.92
CA LEU A 85 -6.91 8.76 -17.40
C LEU A 85 -6.96 7.72 -16.27
N ALA A 86 -7.96 7.78 -15.39
CA ALA A 86 -8.16 6.78 -14.35
C ALA A 86 -8.41 5.38 -14.94
N PHE A 87 -9.23 5.30 -15.99
CA PHE A 87 -9.50 4.05 -16.70
C PHE A 87 -8.24 3.50 -17.38
N LEU A 88 -7.49 4.35 -18.08
CA LEU A 88 -6.24 3.97 -18.74
C LEU A 88 -5.21 3.49 -17.71
N ALA A 89 -5.02 4.25 -16.62
CA ALA A 89 -4.11 3.90 -15.55
C ALA A 89 -4.48 2.56 -14.88
N ARG A 90 -5.78 2.25 -14.74
CA ARG A 90 -6.24 0.97 -14.19
C ARG A 90 -5.95 -0.21 -15.12
N ASN A 91 -6.04 -0.01 -16.44
CA ASN A 91 -5.83 -1.08 -17.43
C ASN A 91 -4.36 -1.32 -17.74
N HIS A 92 -3.48 -0.35 -17.46
CA HIS A 92 -2.03 -0.47 -17.65
C HIS A 92 -1.27 -0.40 -16.32
N PRO A 93 -1.44 -1.38 -15.41
CA PRO A 93 -0.69 -1.42 -14.16
C PRO A 93 0.81 -1.67 -14.37
N GLU A 94 1.21 -2.12 -15.56
CA GLU A 94 2.61 -2.38 -15.92
C GLU A 94 3.47 -1.11 -15.86
N PHE A 95 2.90 0.06 -16.14
CA PHE A 95 3.60 1.34 -16.01
C PHE A 95 4.13 1.58 -14.59
N ALA A 96 3.40 1.12 -13.58
CA ALA A 96 3.84 1.22 -12.18
C ALA A 96 4.99 0.24 -11.87
N ARG A 97 5.10 -0.85 -12.62
CA ARG A 97 6.17 -1.86 -12.50
C ARG A 97 7.43 -1.45 -13.26
N GLU A 98 7.28 -0.76 -14.39
CA GLU A 98 8.40 -0.25 -15.22
C GLU A 98 9.12 0.93 -14.59
N HIS A 99 8.40 1.80 -13.86
CA HIS A 99 8.98 2.95 -13.17
C HIS A 99 8.77 2.89 -11.65
N PRO A 100 9.30 1.85 -10.98
CA PRO A 100 9.06 1.64 -9.56
C PRO A 100 9.64 2.80 -8.75
N ASP A 101 10.75 3.41 -9.16
CA ASP A 101 11.43 4.47 -8.39
C ASP A 101 10.56 5.72 -8.17
N ILE A 102 9.71 6.07 -9.14
CA ILE A 102 8.82 7.25 -9.04
C ILE A 102 7.70 6.98 -8.04
N PHE A 103 7.11 5.79 -8.09
CA PHE A 103 5.97 5.40 -7.25
C PHE A 103 6.38 4.89 -5.86
N LEU A 104 7.58 4.34 -5.73
CA LEU A 104 8.12 3.82 -4.48
C LEU A 104 8.70 4.92 -3.59
N HIS A 105 9.11 6.06 -4.14
CA HIS A 105 9.72 7.13 -3.34
C HIS A 105 8.76 7.74 -2.31
N TYR A 106 7.45 7.68 -2.56
CA TYR A 106 6.42 8.23 -1.69
C TYR A 106 5.40 7.17 -1.29
N PRO A 107 5.17 6.95 0.02
CA PRO A 107 5.74 7.65 1.17
C PRO A 107 7.14 7.13 1.59
N ARG A 108 7.99 8.02 2.13
CA ARG A 108 9.40 7.71 2.49
C ARG A 108 9.57 6.48 3.39
N TRP A 109 8.69 6.29 4.36
CA TRP A 109 8.72 5.13 5.25
C TRP A 109 8.56 3.81 4.48
N TYR A 110 7.75 3.80 3.42
CA TYR A 110 7.49 2.61 2.63
C TYR A 110 8.71 2.22 1.78
N HIS A 111 9.37 3.21 1.17
CA HIS A 111 10.65 3.03 0.50
C HIS A 111 11.70 2.43 1.44
N GLN A 112 11.87 3.04 2.62
CA GLN A 112 12.84 2.57 3.63
C GLN A 112 12.52 1.15 4.11
N LEU A 113 11.25 0.87 4.38
CA LEU A 113 10.81 -0.45 4.82
C LEU A 113 11.13 -1.50 3.76
N ARG A 114 10.78 -1.25 2.49
CA ARG A 114 11.07 -2.18 1.39
C ARG A 114 12.57 -2.41 1.17
N GLY A 115 13.37 -1.34 1.24
CA GLY A 115 14.81 -1.43 1.01
C GLY A 115 15.57 -2.27 2.06
N ARG A 116 15.01 -2.42 3.26
CA ARG A 116 15.65 -3.14 4.38
C ARG A 116 14.97 -4.45 4.78
N THR A 117 13.92 -4.86 4.08
CA THR A 117 13.14 -6.06 4.45
C THR A 117 13.00 -7.05 3.32
N SER A 118 12.85 -8.32 3.66
CA SER A 118 12.45 -9.38 2.74
C SER A 118 10.95 -9.35 2.49
N ARG A 119 10.51 -10.09 1.46
CA ARG A 119 9.09 -10.27 1.16
C ARG A 119 8.33 -10.95 2.30
N TYR A 120 8.98 -11.92 2.96
CA TYR A 120 8.40 -12.67 4.08
C TYR A 120 8.22 -11.77 5.31
N GLU A 121 9.22 -10.94 5.61
CA GLU A 121 9.16 -9.97 6.70
C GLU A 121 8.02 -8.96 6.51
N ARG A 122 7.85 -8.41 5.30
CA ARG A 122 6.75 -7.47 5.00
C ARG A 122 5.37 -8.08 5.17
N ARG A 123 5.19 -9.35 4.77
CA ARG A 123 3.95 -10.09 5.01
C ARG A 123 3.69 -10.21 6.50
N ARG A 124 4.69 -10.60 7.28
CA ARG A 124 4.54 -10.74 8.73
C ARG A 124 4.21 -9.40 9.39
N LEU A 125 4.86 -8.32 8.96
CA LEU A 125 4.50 -6.96 9.37
C LEU A 125 3.04 -6.63 9.08
N SER A 126 2.52 -6.97 7.89
CA SER A 126 1.11 -6.75 7.57
C SER A 126 0.18 -7.52 8.48
N TYR A 127 0.48 -8.79 8.77
CA TYR A 127 -0.33 -9.58 9.70
C TYR A 127 -0.28 -8.96 11.10
N MET A 128 0.90 -8.70 11.64
CA MET A 128 1.05 -8.10 12.97
C MET A 128 0.37 -6.72 13.06
N TRP A 129 0.36 -5.95 11.98
CA TRP A 129 -0.35 -4.68 11.92
C TRP A 129 -1.87 -4.83 12.07
N LEU A 130 -2.47 -5.89 11.51
CA LEU A 130 -3.92 -6.15 11.62
C LEU A 130 -4.32 -6.49 13.05
N TRP A 131 -3.47 -7.20 13.77
CA TRP A 131 -3.67 -7.56 15.19
C TRP A 131 -3.48 -6.39 16.15
N LEU A 132 -2.91 -5.28 15.67
CA LEU A 132 -2.56 -4.16 16.53
C LEU A 132 -3.81 -3.37 17.02
N PRO A 133 -3.89 -3.06 18.33
CA PRO A 133 -4.94 -2.19 18.87
C PRO A 133 -5.07 -0.87 18.11
N ARG A 134 -6.30 -0.39 17.91
CA ARG A 134 -6.58 0.85 17.13
C ARG A 134 -5.79 2.06 17.64
N ARG A 135 -5.60 2.18 18.96
CA ARG A 135 -4.83 3.27 19.59
C ARG A 135 -3.36 3.25 19.18
N LEU A 136 -2.72 2.07 19.16
CA LEU A 136 -1.33 1.94 18.75
C LEU A 136 -1.15 2.22 17.26
N ARG A 137 -2.10 1.78 16.43
CA ARG A 137 -2.10 2.12 14.99
C ARG A 137 -2.13 3.63 14.74
N LEU A 138 -2.87 4.40 15.53
CA LEU A 138 -2.89 5.85 15.43
C LEU A 138 -1.53 6.47 15.74
N ILE A 139 -0.85 5.98 16.80
CA ILE A 139 0.48 6.45 17.19
C ILE A 139 1.51 6.17 16.07
N TYR A 140 1.53 4.95 15.54
CA TYR A 140 2.46 4.57 14.47
C TYR A 140 2.13 5.23 13.12
N ASN A 141 0.84 5.48 12.85
CA ASN A 141 0.44 6.29 11.71
C ASN A 141 0.99 7.72 11.79
N GLY A 142 0.99 8.33 12.99
CA GLY A 142 1.48 9.69 13.21
C GLY A 142 3.00 9.85 13.29
N SER A 143 3.76 8.77 13.50
CA SER A 143 5.23 8.83 13.63
C SER A 143 5.91 7.72 12.85
N ASP A 144 6.60 8.10 11.76
CA ASP A 144 7.40 7.18 10.94
C ASP A 144 8.51 6.52 11.75
N ARG A 145 9.12 7.24 12.69
CA ARG A 145 10.16 6.70 13.58
C ARG A 145 9.61 5.60 14.49
N ALA A 146 8.46 5.84 15.13
CA ALA A 146 7.84 4.84 16.01
C ALA A 146 7.37 3.62 15.22
N PHE A 147 6.82 3.84 14.03
CA PHE A 147 6.47 2.76 13.11
C PHE A 147 7.69 1.91 12.71
N ASN A 148 8.79 2.54 12.31
CA ASN A 148 10.00 1.83 11.90
C ASN A 148 10.62 1.03 13.05
N GLN A 149 10.64 1.58 14.27
CA GLN A 149 11.09 0.86 15.47
C GLN A 149 10.21 -0.35 15.78
N TRP A 150 8.88 -0.19 15.70
CA TRP A 150 7.96 -1.31 15.87
C TRP A 150 8.19 -2.39 14.80
N ALA A 151 8.39 -1.98 13.54
CA ALA A 151 8.67 -2.91 12.45
C ALA A 151 9.97 -3.68 12.70
N ASP A 152 11.03 -3.00 13.13
CA ASP A 152 12.32 -3.63 13.45
C ASP A 152 12.19 -4.66 14.57
N LEU A 153 11.44 -4.34 15.63
CA LEU A 153 11.18 -5.27 16.72
C LEU A 153 10.40 -6.51 16.24
N VAL A 154 9.39 -6.34 15.39
CA VAL A 154 8.63 -7.46 14.83
C VAL A 154 9.52 -8.36 13.98
N ILE A 155 10.40 -7.76 13.16
CA ILE A 155 11.33 -8.49 12.31
C ILE A 155 12.35 -9.26 13.15
N MET A 156 13.03 -8.59 14.09
CA MET A 156 14.00 -9.23 14.99
C MET A 156 13.39 -10.37 15.79
N ALA A 157 12.15 -10.21 16.28
CA ALA A 157 11.43 -11.28 16.97
C ALA A 157 11.09 -12.47 16.05
N SER A 158 11.03 -12.25 14.74
CA SER A 158 10.69 -13.27 13.75
C SER A 158 11.89 -13.99 13.11
N MET A 159 13.09 -13.39 13.12
CA MET A 159 14.30 -13.98 12.52
C MET A 159 14.69 -15.33 13.12
N ARG A 160 14.21 -15.66 14.33
CA ARG A 160 14.50 -16.94 14.99
C ARG A 160 13.90 -18.18 14.29
N TYR A 161 13.11 -18.01 13.23
CA TYR A 161 12.48 -19.11 12.50
C TYR A 161 13.12 -19.41 11.13
N ASP A 162 13.95 -18.52 10.57
CA ASP A 162 14.55 -18.71 9.24
C ASP A 162 15.87 -19.53 9.30
N GLU A 163 16.48 -19.71 10.48
CA GLU A 163 17.59 -20.66 10.69
C GLU A 163 17.15 -22.13 10.59
N GLU A 164 15.84 -22.41 10.61
CA GLU A 164 15.26 -23.76 10.47
C GLU A 164 14.62 -24.00 9.08
N ASP A 165 15.03 -23.28 8.04
CA ASP A 165 14.55 -23.56 6.67
C ASP A 165 15.07 -24.93 6.19
N PRO A 166 14.20 -25.94 5.94
CA PRO A 166 14.66 -27.25 5.52
C PRO A 166 15.26 -27.29 4.11
N SER A 167 15.12 -26.22 3.34
CA SER A 167 15.75 -26.08 2.04
C SER A 167 17.25 -25.76 2.14
N LEU A 168 17.71 -25.15 3.24
CA LEU A 168 19.14 -24.97 3.53
C LEU A 168 19.84 -26.32 3.80
N TRP A 169 19.15 -27.29 4.43
CA TRP A 169 19.65 -28.68 4.55
C TRP A 169 19.80 -29.40 3.21
N ARG A 170 19.06 -28.95 2.18
CA ARG A 170 19.06 -29.55 0.84
C ARG A 170 20.23 -29.03 0.00
N GLU A 171 20.70 -27.82 0.27
CA GLU A 171 21.84 -27.18 -0.42
C GLU A 171 23.17 -27.36 0.34
N ASN A 172 23.14 -27.43 1.66
CA ASN A 172 24.29 -27.73 2.53
C ASN A 172 23.91 -28.81 3.55
N PRO A 173 23.91 -30.09 3.17
CA PRO A 173 23.72 -31.16 4.14
C PRO A 173 24.87 -31.13 5.16
N PRO A 174 24.60 -31.32 6.47
CA PRO A 174 25.64 -31.41 7.47
C PRO A 174 26.51 -32.61 7.12
N GLU A 175 27.83 -32.38 7.12
CA GLU A 175 28.88 -33.30 6.68
C GLU A 175 28.88 -34.69 7.38
N ASN A 176 28.00 -34.89 8.38
CA ASN A 176 27.90 -36.09 9.22
C ASN A 176 26.54 -36.81 9.15
N TYR A 177 25.79 -36.71 8.05
CA TYR A 177 24.53 -37.49 7.92
C TYR A 177 24.76 -39.01 7.81
N GLU A 178 25.94 -39.46 7.39
CA GLU A 178 26.25 -40.89 7.22
C GLU A 178 26.57 -41.62 8.54
N THR A 179 26.97 -40.92 9.61
CA THR A 179 27.40 -41.57 10.85
C THR A 179 26.29 -41.85 11.86
N VAL A 180 25.06 -41.35 11.64
CA VAL A 180 23.96 -41.48 12.63
C VAL A 180 23.04 -42.68 12.35
N TYR A 181 23.06 -43.25 11.13
CA TYR A 181 22.21 -44.40 10.77
C TYR A 181 22.96 -45.71 10.49
N SER A 182 24.27 -45.76 10.68
CA SER A 182 25.01 -47.03 10.70
C SER A 182 24.98 -47.62 12.12
N GLU A 183 23.83 -48.15 12.54
CA GLU A 183 23.83 -49.14 13.63
C GLU A 183 24.50 -50.43 13.13
N PRO A 184 25.33 -51.10 13.96
CA PRO A 184 26.03 -52.31 13.58
C PRO A 184 25.06 -53.50 13.61
N GLY A 185 24.81 -54.08 12.44
CA GLY A 185 24.24 -55.43 12.28
C GLY A 185 25.34 -56.43 11.96
#